data_AF-A0ABC9YSC1-F1
#
_entry.id   AF-A0ABC9YSC1-F1
#
_cell.length_a   1.000
_cell.length_b   1.000
_cell.length_c   1.000
_cell.angle_alpha   90.00
_cell.angle_beta   90.00
_cell.angle_gamma   90.00
#
_symmetry.space_group_name_H-M   'P 1'
#
loop_
_entity.id
_entity.type
_entity.pdbx_description
1 polymer ?
#
loop_
_entity_poly.entity_id
_entity_poly.type
_entity_poly.pdbx_seq_one_letter_code
_entity_poly.pdbx_strand_id
1 'polypeptide(L)'
;MPEKILRNTFTVPASAAAAYEHLIRPENYIGLSPLVVAVEDVQEDSYIAVERFRLLTPKYDNRIRVSLQGTPGKAVWGEVNSPGGVHMAYHFDLTPTPAGTQVDDELRLRTPFGLMTFASGQARKVQLARARILTERLTRPDPKPESI
;
A
#
# COMPACT_ATOMS: atom_id res chain seq x y z
N MET A 1 -15.27 -4.06 18.21
CA MET A 1 -14.12 -4.73 17.55
C MET A 1 -12.85 -4.03 17.99
N PRO A 2 -11.76 -4.75 18.30
CA PRO A 2 -10.45 -4.15 18.58
C PRO A 2 -10.01 -3.21 17.44
N GLU A 3 -9.37 -2.11 17.80
CA GLU A 3 -8.81 -1.12 16.87
C GLU A 3 -7.34 -0.87 17.18
N LYS A 4 -6.53 -0.63 16.15
CA LYS A 4 -5.12 -0.25 16.29
C LYS A 4 -4.69 0.67 15.16
N ILE A 5 -3.96 1.73 15.50
CA ILE A 5 -3.40 2.68 14.53
C ILE A 5 -1.89 2.44 14.41
N LEU A 6 -1.39 2.31 13.19
CA LEU A 6 0.02 2.24 12.85
C LEU A 6 0.41 3.49 12.05
N ARG A 7 1.57 4.05 12.35
CA ARG A 7 2.08 5.24 11.67
C ARG A 7 3.53 5.02 11.23
N ASN A 8 3.88 5.57 10.08
CA ASN A 8 5.24 5.68 9.61
C ASN A 8 5.39 6.95 8.78
N THR A 9 6.52 7.65 8.93
CA THR A 9 6.84 8.81 8.10
C THR A 9 8.18 8.55 7.43
N PHE A 10 8.26 8.81 6.13
CA PHE A 10 9.49 8.63 5.37
C PHE A 10 9.55 9.60 4.19
N THR A 11 10.76 9.84 3.67
CA THR A 11 10.96 10.70 2.50
C THR A 11 11.35 9.87 1.29
N VAL A 12 10.72 10.14 0.14
CA VAL A 12 11.09 9.60 -1.16
C VAL A 12 11.75 10.68 -2.01
N PRO A 13 12.83 10.40 -2.76
CA PRO A 13 13.54 11.39 -3.57
C PRO A 13 12.84 11.64 -4.91
N ALA A 14 11.56 12.00 -4.86
CA ALA A 14 10.73 12.29 -6.02
C ALA A 14 9.72 13.39 -5.73
N SER A 15 9.15 13.98 -6.79
CA SER A 15 8.09 14.99 -6.65
C SER A 15 6.80 14.37 -6.08
N ALA A 16 5.98 15.20 -5.44
CA ALA A 16 4.72 14.73 -4.86
C ALA A 16 3.75 14.23 -5.95
N ALA A 17 3.83 14.81 -7.15
CA ALA A 17 3.11 14.34 -8.33
C ALA A 17 3.57 12.93 -8.75
N ALA A 18 4.87 12.67 -8.83
CA ALA A 18 5.38 11.33 -9.17
C ALA A 18 5.03 10.28 -8.11
N ALA A 19 5.13 10.64 -6.83
CA ALA A 19 4.70 9.77 -5.74
C ALA A 19 3.20 9.47 -5.81
N TYR A 20 2.37 10.48 -6.06
CA TYR A 20 0.92 10.34 -6.25
C TYR A 20 0.59 9.43 -7.45
N GLU A 21 1.17 9.71 -8.62
CA GLU A 21 0.96 8.92 -9.85
C GLU A 21 1.33 7.45 -9.65
N HIS A 22 2.37 7.18 -8.87
CA HIS A 22 2.73 5.82 -8.53
C HIS A 22 1.72 5.18 -7.56
N LEU A 23 1.31 5.90 -6.52
CA LEU A 23 0.43 5.36 -5.45
C LEU A 23 -1.03 5.22 -5.88
N ILE A 24 -1.52 5.99 -6.85
CA ILE A 24 -2.92 5.93 -7.31
C ILE A 24 -3.19 4.80 -8.32
N ARG A 25 -2.16 4.05 -8.73
CA ARG A 25 -2.28 2.94 -9.69
C ARG A 25 -2.33 1.59 -8.98
N PRO A 26 -3.44 0.83 -9.08
CA PRO A 26 -3.58 -0.48 -8.45
C PRO A 26 -2.41 -1.43 -8.73
N GLU A 27 -1.94 -1.50 -9.96
CA GLU A 27 -0.88 -2.43 -10.41
C GLU A 27 0.43 -2.20 -9.65
N ASN A 28 0.70 -0.96 -9.26
CA ASN A 28 1.91 -0.61 -8.53
C ASN A 28 1.93 -1.20 -7.11
N TYR A 29 0.79 -1.63 -6.56
CA TYR A 29 0.75 -2.31 -5.28
C TYR A 29 1.34 -3.72 -5.31
N ILE A 30 1.45 -4.35 -6.50
CA ILE A 30 2.18 -5.60 -6.68
C ILE A 30 3.65 -5.36 -6.32
N GLY A 31 4.14 -6.07 -5.31
CA GLY A 31 5.51 -5.93 -4.80
C GLY A 31 5.78 -4.68 -3.97
N LEU A 32 5.01 -3.59 -4.09
CA LEU A 32 5.09 -2.45 -3.17
C LEU A 32 4.58 -2.84 -1.78
N SER A 33 3.47 -3.58 -1.75
CA SER A 33 3.04 -4.36 -0.60
C SER A 33 3.55 -5.78 -0.79
N PRO A 34 4.55 -6.27 -0.04
CA PRO A 34 5.22 -7.54 -0.34
C PRO A 34 4.33 -8.79 -0.34
N LEU A 35 3.14 -8.70 0.25
CA LEU A 35 2.15 -9.78 0.24
C LEU A 35 1.35 -9.81 -1.06
N VAL A 36 1.16 -8.66 -1.72
CA VAL A 36 0.33 -8.52 -2.92
C VAL A 36 1.09 -9.07 -4.12
N VAL A 37 0.55 -10.13 -4.71
CA VAL A 37 1.13 -10.83 -5.87
C VAL A 37 0.36 -10.59 -7.16
N ALA A 38 -0.89 -10.14 -7.07
CA ALA A 38 -1.73 -9.82 -8.21
C ALA A 38 -2.76 -8.76 -7.82
N VAL A 39 -3.27 -8.10 -8.85
CA VAL A 39 -4.40 -7.18 -8.80
C VAL A 39 -5.42 -7.66 -9.82
N GLU A 40 -6.67 -7.76 -9.41
CA GLU A 40 -7.80 -8.29 -10.18
C GLU A 40 -8.95 -7.25 -10.12
N ASP A 41 -9.91 -7.34 -11.04
CA ASP A 41 -11.17 -6.56 -11.03
C ASP A 41 -10.99 -5.05 -10.80
N VAL A 42 -10.07 -4.42 -11.54
CA VAL A 42 -9.80 -2.97 -11.43
C VAL A 42 -10.99 -2.16 -11.95
N GLN A 43 -11.46 -1.26 -11.10
CA GLN A 43 -12.48 -0.25 -11.36
C GLN A 43 -11.90 1.15 -11.09
N GLU A 44 -12.68 2.20 -11.34
CA GLU A 44 -12.24 3.59 -11.18
C GLU A 44 -11.76 3.90 -9.76
N ASP A 45 -12.44 3.37 -8.74
CA ASP A 45 -12.22 3.69 -7.33
C ASP A 45 -11.92 2.46 -6.46
N SER A 46 -11.75 1.28 -7.07
CA SER A 46 -11.59 0.04 -6.33
C SER A 46 -10.95 -1.09 -7.15
N TYR A 47 -10.38 -2.06 -6.46
CA TYR A 47 -9.81 -3.27 -7.06
C TYR A 47 -9.76 -4.42 -6.05
N ILE A 48 -9.44 -5.63 -6.54
CA ILE A 48 -9.13 -6.79 -5.69
C ILE A 48 -7.61 -6.97 -5.64
N ALA A 49 -7.02 -6.92 -4.46
CA ALA A 49 -5.62 -7.30 -4.26
C ALA A 49 -5.55 -8.76 -3.82
N VAL A 50 -4.64 -9.53 -4.42
CA VAL A 50 -4.39 -10.92 -4.02
C VAL A 50 -3.16 -10.97 -3.13
N GLU A 51 -3.36 -11.17 -1.84
CA GLU A 51 -2.27 -11.37 -0.88
C GLU A 51 -1.92 -12.84 -0.76
N ARG A 52 -0.63 -13.19 -0.92
CA ARG A 52 -0.17 -14.58 -0.79
C ARG A 52 0.61 -14.80 0.50
N PHE A 53 0.00 -15.54 1.42
CA PHE A 53 0.65 -15.94 2.67
C PHE A 53 1.41 -17.26 2.49
N ARG A 54 2.64 -17.31 3.04
CA ARG A 54 3.46 -18.54 3.09
C ARG A 54 3.68 -18.90 4.56
N LEU A 55 2.79 -19.72 5.14
CA LEU A 55 2.94 -20.22 6.50
C LEU A 55 2.78 -21.74 6.50
N LEU A 56 3.90 -22.47 6.49
CA LEU A 56 4.09 -23.92 6.75
C LEU A 56 3.16 -24.98 6.09
N THR A 57 2.13 -24.60 5.33
CA THR A 57 1.17 -25.42 4.56
C THR A 57 0.68 -24.60 3.33
N PRO A 58 -0.16 -25.12 2.38
CA PRO A 58 -0.17 -24.62 1.00
C PRO A 58 -0.56 -23.14 0.88
N LYS A 59 -0.02 -22.48 -0.17
CA LYS A 59 -0.20 -21.06 -0.47
C LYS A 59 -1.67 -20.65 -0.29
N TYR A 60 -1.94 -19.77 0.67
CA TYR A 60 -3.25 -19.17 0.83
C TYR A 60 -3.26 -17.81 0.15
N ASP A 61 -4.10 -17.69 -0.88
CA ASP A 61 -4.33 -16.45 -1.61
C ASP A 61 -5.58 -15.77 -1.02
N ASN A 62 -5.34 -14.72 -0.25
CA ASN A 62 -6.36 -13.88 0.36
C ASN A 62 -6.74 -12.76 -0.61
N ARG A 63 -7.97 -12.79 -1.14
CA ARG A 63 -8.49 -11.74 -2.02
C ARG A 63 -9.14 -10.65 -1.19
N ILE A 64 -8.50 -9.49 -1.11
CA ILE A 64 -8.99 -8.33 -0.37
C ILE A 64 -9.58 -7.30 -1.32
N ARG A 65 -10.71 -6.70 -0.95
CA ARG A 65 -11.28 -5.57 -1.68
C ARG A 65 -10.63 -4.28 -1.17
N VAL A 66 -10.12 -3.49 -2.09
CA VAL A 66 -9.47 -2.21 -1.79
C VAL A 66 -10.26 -1.11 -2.49
N SER A 67 -10.69 -0.09 -1.75
CA SER A 67 -11.06 1.20 -2.34
C SER A 67 -9.83 2.08 -2.42
N LEU A 68 -9.74 2.90 -3.47
CA LEU A 68 -8.58 3.72 -3.77
C LEU A 68 -9.05 5.08 -4.26
N GLN A 69 -8.76 6.11 -3.48
CA GLN A 69 -9.04 7.49 -3.80
C GLN A 69 -7.79 8.34 -3.61
N GLY A 70 -7.79 9.54 -4.18
CA GLY A 70 -6.67 10.45 -3.97
C GLY A 70 -6.96 11.87 -4.43
N THR A 71 -6.15 12.80 -3.94
CA THR A 71 -6.07 14.17 -4.43
C THR A 71 -4.70 14.35 -5.08
N PRO A 72 -4.63 14.73 -6.38
CA PRO A 72 -3.38 14.83 -7.12
C PRO A 72 -2.29 15.61 -6.37
N GLY A 73 -1.15 14.95 -6.19
CA GLY A 73 0.03 15.51 -5.52
C GLY A 73 -0.13 15.83 -4.03
N LYS A 74 -1.23 15.43 -3.39
CA LYS A 74 -1.52 15.73 -1.98
C LYS A 74 -1.75 14.52 -1.12
N ALA A 75 -2.59 13.58 -1.56
CA ALA A 75 -2.94 12.44 -0.72
C ALA A 75 -3.48 11.25 -1.52
N VAL A 76 -3.34 10.06 -0.95
CA VAL A 76 -3.99 8.81 -1.40
C VAL A 76 -4.57 8.10 -0.19
N TRP A 77 -5.82 7.67 -0.26
CA TRP A 77 -6.51 7.00 0.84
C TRP A 77 -7.45 5.90 0.33
N GLY A 78 -7.99 5.15 1.28
CA GLY A 78 -9.02 4.17 1.00
C GLY A 78 -9.20 3.18 2.14
N GLU A 79 -9.92 2.12 1.83
CA GLU A 79 -10.26 1.05 2.76
C GLU A 79 -9.95 -0.32 2.18
N VAL A 80 -9.46 -1.21 3.03
CA VAL A 80 -9.21 -2.60 2.72
C VAL A 80 -10.20 -3.45 3.51
N ASN A 81 -10.90 -4.32 2.81
CA ASN A 81 -11.88 -5.25 3.35
C ASN A 81 -11.46 -6.68 3.00
N SER A 82 -11.15 -7.49 4.01
CA SER A 82 -10.79 -8.90 3.81
C SER A 82 -11.97 -9.83 4.05
N PRO A 83 -12.00 -11.01 3.40
CA PRO A 83 -12.98 -12.06 3.68
C PRO A 83 -12.98 -12.54 5.14
N GLY A 84 -11.83 -12.42 5.83
CA GLY A 84 -11.68 -12.78 7.24
C GLY A 84 -12.19 -11.71 8.23
N GLY A 85 -12.89 -10.67 7.76
CA GLY A 85 -13.45 -9.61 8.59
C GLY A 85 -12.44 -8.58 9.11
N VAL A 86 -11.18 -8.62 8.63
CA VAL A 86 -10.22 -7.54 8.84
C VAL A 86 -10.58 -6.37 7.94
N HIS A 87 -10.77 -5.21 8.55
CA HIS A 87 -10.98 -3.92 7.91
C HIS A 87 -9.78 -3.02 8.20
N MET A 88 -9.30 -2.27 7.21
CA MET A 88 -8.23 -1.31 7.40
C MET A 88 -8.48 -0.06 6.57
N ALA A 89 -8.59 1.10 7.23
CA ALA A 89 -8.48 2.38 6.52
C ALA A 89 -7.00 2.74 6.40
N TYR A 90 -6.59 3.23 5.24
CA TYR A 90 -5.24 3.73 5.01
C TYR A 90 -5.27 5.17 4.50
N HIS A 91 -4.25 5.94 4.85
CA HIS A 91 -4.07 7.31 4.37
C HIS A 91 -2.58 7.61 4.19
N PHE A 92 -2.24 8.16 3.04
CA PHE A 92 -0.90 8.65 2.70
C PHE A 92 -1.02 10.14 2.40
N ASP A 93 -0.53 10.98 3.31
CA ASP A 93 -0.37 12.40 3.04
C ASP A 93 1.00 12.65 2.38
N LEU A 94 1.01 13.47 1.34
CA LEU A 94 2.18 13.79 0.51
C LEU A 94 2.55 15.25 0.69
N THR A 95 3.68 15.50 1.33
CA THR A 95 4.19 16.86 1.57
C THR A 95 5.47 17.10 0.78
N PRO A 96 5.52 18.06 -0.15
CA PRO A 96 6.76 18.44 -0.81
C PRO A 96 7.82 18.94 0.18
N THR A 97 9.07 18.54 -0.03
CA THR A 97 10.24 18.94 0.76
C THR A 97 11.41 19.24 -0.17
N PRO A 98 12.48 19.93 0.29
CA PRO A 98 13.68 20.12 -0.53
C PRO A 98 14.36 18.81 -0.97
N ALA A 99 14.18 17.72 -0.22
CA ALA A 99 14.78 16.41 -0.49
C ALA A 99 13.88 15.47 -1.35
N GLY A 100 12.69 15.93 -1.76
CA GLY A 100 11.68 15.13 -2.44
C GLY A 100 10.32 15.25 -1.77
N THR A 101 9.65 14.13 -1.47
CA THR A 101 8.32 14.12 -0.87
C THR A 101 8.34 13.37 0.44
N GLN A 102 7.89 14.00 1.51
CA GLN A 102 7.55 13.31 2.75
C GLN A 102 6.20 12.61 2.59
N VAL A 103 6.15 11.34 2.94
CA VAL A 103 4.96 10.52 2.97
C VAL A 103 4.64 10.20 4.43
N ASP A 104 3.49 10.65 4.90
CA ASP A 104 2.93 10.28 6.20
C ASP A 104 1.93 9.14 6.00
N ASP A 105 2.34 7.93 6.39
CA ASP A 105 1.62 6.67 6.20
C ASP A 105 0.89 6.28 7.50
N GLU A 106 -0.44 6.30 7.44
CA GLU A 106 -1.32 5.91 8.53
C GLU A 106 -2.19 4.71 8.14
N LEU A 107 -2.19 3.66 8.99
CA LEU A 107 -3.05 2.49 8.85
C LEU A 107 -3.90 2.33 10.11
N ARG A 108 -5.22 2.33 9.97
CA ARG A 108 -6.19 2.08 11.06
C ARG A 108 -6.83 0.72 10.86
N LEU A 109 -6.46 -0.25 11.68
CA LEU A 109 -6.95 -1.62 11.61
C LEU A 109 -8.12 -1.84 12.56
N ARG A 110 -9.14 -2.56 12.10
CA ARG A 110 -10.22 -3.14 12.89
C ARG A 110 -10.34 -4.61 12.55
N THR A 111 -10.32 -5.48 13.56
CA THR A 111 -10.33 -6.93 13.33
C THR A 111 -11.39 -7.62 14.19
N PRO A 112 -11.79 -8.85 13.85
CA PRO A 112 -12.41 -9.75 14.80
C PRO A 112 -11.48 -10.01 15.99
N PHE A 113 -12.05 -10.48 17.10
CA PHE A 113 -11.27 -10.81 18.30
C PHE A 113 -10.22 -11.90 17.99
N GLY A 114 -9.03 -11.77 18.57
CA GLY A 114 -7.91 -12.72 18.36
C GLY A 114 -7.03 -12.47 17.12
N LEU A 115 -7.50 -11.71 16.12
CA LEU A 115 -6.72 -11.47 14.89
C LEU A 115 -5.85 -10.21 14.91
N MET A 116 -6.04 -9.30 15.88
CA MET A 116 -5.37 -8.00 15.91
C MET A 116 -3.84 -8.09 15.90
N THR A 117 -3.25 -9.00 16.69
CA THR A 117 -1.79 -9.16 16.75
C THR A 117 -1.23 -9.59 15.40
N PHE A 118 -1.86 -10.56 14.76
CA PHE A 118 -1.45 -11.04 13.44
C PHE A 118 -1.60 -9.95 12.37
N ALA A 119 -2.80 -9.36 12.26
CA ALA A 119 -3.11 -8.36 11.24
C ALA A 119 -2.21 -7.12 11.37
N SER A 120 -2.04 -6.60 12.60
CA SER A 120 -1.15 -5.44 12.82
C SER A 120 0.33 -5.76 12.59
N GLY A 121 0.75 -7.00 12.83
CA GLY A 121 2.10 -7.46 12.49
C GLY A 121 2.35 -7.50 10.98
N GLN A 122 1.40 -8.00 10.20
CA GLN A 122 1.48 -7.98 8.73
C GLN A 122 1.43 -6.55 8.18
N ALA A 123 0.48 -5.73 8.65
CA ALA A 123 0.36 -4.34 8.24
C ALA A 123 1.64 -3.54 8.53
N ARG A 124 2.28 -3.75 9.69
CA ARG A 124 3.57 -3.11 10.00
C ARG A 124 4.68 -3.54 9.05
N LYS A 125 4.77 -4.82 8.68
CA LYS A 125 5.76 -5.30 7.71
C LYS A 125 5.55 -4.65 6.33
N VAL A 126 4.30 -4.58 5.88
CA VAL A 126 3.94 -3.92 4.62
C VAL A 126 4.28 -2.43 4.66
N GLN A 127 3.92 -1.73 5.74
CA GLN A 127 4.20 -0.30 5.92
C GLN A 127 5.70 0.02 5.81
N LEU A 128 6.55 -0.77 6.49
CA LEU A 128 8.00 -0.59 6.45
C LEU A 128 8.60 -0.94 5.09
N ALA A 129 8.11 -2.00 4.46
CA ALA A 129 8.58 -2.40 3.13
C ALA A 129 8.20 -1.37 2.07
N ARG A 130 6.99 -0.81 2.12
CA ARG A 130 6.51 0.24 1.21
C ARG A 130 7.45 1.43 1.21
N ALA A 131 7.87 1.90 2.38
CA ALA A 131 8.79 3.03 2.49
C ALA A 131 10.08 2.79 1.71
N ARG A 132 10.68 1.61 1.90
CA ARG A 132 11.90 1.22 1.19
C ARG A 132 11.66 1.07 -0.32
N ILE A 133 10.64 0.31 -0.71
CA ILE A 133 10.41 -0.07 -2.11
C ILE A 133 9.96 1.14 -2.94
N LEU A 134 9.16 2.03 -2.36
CA LEU A 134 8.75 3.26 -3.03
C LEU A 134 9.96 4.16 -3.32
N THR A 135 10.86 4.32 -2.35
CA THR A 135 12.13 5.01 -2.57
C THR A 135 12.96 4.36 -3.67
N GLU A 136 13.13 3.03 -3.64
CA GLU A 136 13.89 2.29 -4.65
C GLU A 136 13.31 2.45 -6.06
N ARG A 137 11.97 2.39 -6.20
CA ARG A 137 11.28 2.54 -7.50
C ARG A 137 11.37 3.96 -8.05
N LEU A 138 11.20 4.96 -7.19
CA LEU A 138 11.20 6.36 -7.60
C LEU A 138 12.61 6.96 -7.76
N THR A 139 13.65 6.29 -7.23
CA THR A 139 15.06 6.66 -7.48
C THR A 139 15.57 6.11 -8.80
N ARG A 140 14.97 5.00 -9.29
CA ARG A 140 15.40 4.39 -10.55
C ARG A 140 14.95 5.27 -11.71
N PRO A 141 15.87 5.73 -12.59
CA PRO A 141 15.45 6.39 -13.83
C PRO A 141 14.63 5.39 -14.66
N ASP A 142 13.52 5.85 -15.25
CA ASP A 142 12.76 5.05 -16.21
C ASP A 142 13.73 4.40 -17.21
N PRO A 143 13.63 3.09 -17.49
CA PRO A 143 14.37 2.53 -18.61
C PRO A 143 13.92 3.29 -19.86
N LYS A 144 14.87 3.96 -20.53
CA LYS A 144 14.61 4.57 -21.84
C LYS A 144 13.92 3.52 -22.71
N PRO A 145 12.82 3.85 -23.41
CA PRO A 145 12.25 2.93 -24.38
C PRO A 145 13.36 2.58 -25.38
N GLU A 146 13.63 1.28 -25.55
CA GLU A 146 14.54 0.80 -26.58
C GLU A 146 14.05 1.36 -27.92
N SER A 147 14.87 2.24 -28.49
CA SER A 147 14.65 2.76 -29.83
C SER A 147 15.01 1.63 -30.79
N ILE A 148 14.01 1.02 -31.41
CA ILE A 148 14.16 0.14 -32.58
C ILE A 148 14.32 1.02 -33.81
#